data_AF-A0A923NJP8-F1
#
_entry.id   AF-A0A923NJP8-F1
#
_cell.length_a   1.000
_cell.length_b   1.000
_cell.length_c   1.000
_cell.angle_alpha   90.00
_cell.angle_beta   90.00
_cell.angle_gamma   90.00
#
_symmetry.space_group_name_H-M   'P 1'
#
loop_
_entity.id
_entity.type
_entity.pdbx_description
1 polymer ?
#
loop_
_entity_poly.entity_id
_entity_poly.type
_entity_poly.pdbx_seq_one_letter_code
_entity_poly.pdbx_strand_id
1 'polypeptide(L)'
;MEDKKREELMRELSSQLRTCLPLIEEERQAFIRAEHGRLQAVMGKEYWDREKEAPAFFHGEPTEDAQLESLVERDPYDISLEELVQLSEMEKRVERLGTYSYLAFFHMYPEDKERLRLLFHLYRRLTHGNVCGLPEIKQLEEGHDFYIRQKTESAVRVIR
;
A
#
# COMPACT_ATOMS: atom_id res chain seq x y z
N MET A 1 -34.49 -19.70 -7.45
CA MET A 1 -33.78 -18.87 -8.47
C MET A 1 -32.67 -18.06 -7.80
N GLU A 2 -32.94 -17.50 -6.62
CA GLU A 2 -31.95 -16.77 -5.80
C GLU A 2 -30.80 -17.65 -5.30
N ASP A 3 -31.07 -18.90 -4.88
CA ASP A 3 -30.01 -19.81 -4.40
C ASP A 3 -28.99 -20.15 -5.48
N LYS A 4 -29.44 -20.36 -6.73
CA LYS A 4 -28.55 -20.66 -7.85
C LYS A 4 -27.63 -19.48 -8.18
N LYS A 5 -28.16 -18.25 -8.14
CA LYS A 5 -27.38 -17.02 -8.37
C LYS A 5 -26.37 -16.79 -7.24
N ARG A 6 -26.74 -17.11 -6.00
CA ARG A 6 -25.84 -17.05 -4.84
C ARG A 6 -24.72 -18.09 -4.95
N GLU A 7 -25.03 -19.31 -5.36
CA GLU A 7 -24.03 -20.35 -5.61
C GLU A 7 -23.05 -19.96 -6.72
N GLU A 8 -23.54 -19.39 -7.81
CA GLU A 8 -22.70 -18.89 -8.91
C GLU A 8 -21.75 -17.78 -8.44
N LEU A 9 -22.26 -16.79 -7.70
CA LEU A 9 -21.43 -15.73 -7.10
C LEU A 9 -20.37 -16.28 -6.15
N MET A 10 -20.72 -17.25 -5.31
CA MET A 10 -19.76 -17.86 -4.37
C MET A 10 -18.67 -18.65 -5.09
N ARG A 11 -19.02 -19.34 -6.19
CA ARG A 11 -18.03 -20.02 -7.04
C ARG A 11 -17.10 -19.03 -7.72
N GLU A 12 -17.64 -17.96 -8.27
CA GLU A 12 -16.86 -16.90 -8.92
C GLU A 12 -15.92 -16.23 -7.92
N LEU A 13 -16.44 -15.80 -6.76
CA LEU A 13 -15.63 -15.23 -5.68
C LEU A 13 -14.51 -16.18 -5.25
N SER A 14 -14.82 -17.48 -5.08
CA SER A 14 -13.81 -18.49 -4.70
C SER A 14 -12.71 -18.63 -5.76
N SER A 15 -13.07 -18.55 -7.04
CA SER A 15 -12.11 -18.57 -8.14
C SER A 15 -11.23 -17.32 -8.14
N GLN A 16 -11.82 -16.14 -7.94
CA GLN A 16 -11.10 -14.88 -7.90
C GLN A 16 -10.17 -14.78 -6.68
N LEU A 17 -10.61 -15.25 -5.50
CA LEU A 17 -9.75 -15.33 -4.32
C LEU A 17 -8.51 -16.19 -4.58
N ARG A 18 -8.66 -17.35 -5.24
CA ARG A 18 -7.55 -18.27 -5.54
C ARG A 18 -6.57 -17.72 -6.57
N THR A 19 -7.03 -16.88 -7.49
CA THR A 19 -6.22 -16.36 -8.60
C THR A 19 -5.62 -15.00 -8.27
N CYS A 20 -6.42 -14.08 -7.74
CA CYS A 20 -6.01 -12.70 -7.52
C CYS A 20 -5.22 -12.50 -6.22
N LEU A 21 -5.58 -13.14 -5.10
CA LEU A 21 -4.89 -12.89 -3.82
C LEU A 21 -3.39 -13.22 -3.85
N PRO A 22 -2.95 -14.34 -4.45
CA PRO A 22 -1.51 -14.62 -4.56
C PRO A 22 -0.76 -13.53 -5.33
N LEU A 23 -1.32 -13.07 -6.46
CA LEU A 23 -0.71 -12.01 -7.27
C LEU A 23 -0.64 -10.68 -6.51
N ILE A 24 -1.72 -10.34 -5.81
CA ILE A 24 -1.79 -9.13 -4.99
C ILE A 24 -0.71 -9.15 -3.90
N GLU A 25 -0.57 -10.28 -3.20
CA GLU A 25 0.39 -10.42 -2.12
C GLU A 25 1.84 -10.41 -2.64
N GLU A 26 2.11 -11.09 -3.75
CA GLU A 26 3.43 -11.09 -4.38
C GLU A 26 3.86 -9.68 -4.82
N GLU A 27 2.94 -8.89 -5.40
CA GLU A 27 3.24 -7.51 -5.78
C GLU A 27 3.41 -6.58 -4.58
N ARG A 28 2.62 -6.77 -3.51
CA ARG A 28 2.80 -6.06 -2.24
C ARG A 28 4.21 -6.32 -1.70
N GLN A 29 4.62 -7.59 -1.62
CA GLN A 29 5.95 -7.97 -1.15
C GLN A 29 7.05 -7.45 -2.08
N ALA A 30 6.84 -7.46 -3.40
CA ALA A 30 7.80 -6.92 -4.35
C ALA A 30 8.01 -5.42 -4.17
N PHE A 31 6.94 -4.66 -3.93
CA PHE A 31 7.02 -3.24 -3.59
C PHE A 31 7.79 -3.02 -2.29
N ILE A 32 7.40 -3.72 -1.21
CA ILE A 32 8.02 -3.58 0.11
C ILE A 32 9.51 -3.92 0.04
N ARG A 33 9.88 -5.00 -0.64
CA ARG A 33 11.28 -5.38 -0.86
C ARG A 33 12.07 -4.31 -1.60
N ALA A 34 11.51 -3.74 -2.67
CA ALA A 34 12.18 -2.71 -3.46
C ALA A 34 12.36 -1.40 -2.68
N GLU A 35 11.40 -1.05 -1.82
CA GLU A 35 11.39 0.18 -1.03
C GLU A 35 11.81 -0.04 0.42
N HIS A 36 12.35 -1.22 0.76
CA HIS A 36 12.50 -1.69 2.14
C HIS A 36 13.19 -0.67 3.04
N GLY A 37 14.39 -0.22 2.66
CA GLY A 37 15.14 0.75 3.46
C GLY A 37 14.43 2.11 3.59
N ARG A 38 13.65 2.51 2.58
CA ARG A 38 12.89 3.76 2.63
C ARG A 38 11.66 3.63 3.52
N LEU A 39 10.94 2.51 3.45
CA LEU A 39 9.81 2.19 4.32
C LEU A 39 10.27 2.11 5.78
N GLN A 40 11.34 1.36 6.05
CA GLN A 40 11.93 1.24 7.38
C GLN A 40 12.33 2.60 7.97
N ALA A 41 12.83 3.54 7.15
CA ALA A 41 13.20 4.88 7.60
C ALA A 41 12.00 5.78 7.97
N VAL A 42 10.82 5.51 7.42
CA VAL A 42 9.60 6.31 7.67
C VAL A 42 8.66 5.68 8.69
N MET A 43 8.80 4.38 8.98
CA MET A 43 8.05 3.72 10.05
C MET A 43 8.32 4.42 11.40
N GLY A 44 7.26 4.67 12.15
CA GLY A 44 7.28 5.43 13.40
C GLY A 44 7.54 6.92 13.26
N LYS A 45 7.60 7.47 12.05
CA LYS A 45 7.78 8.90 11.84
C LYS A 45 6.44 9.62 11.83
N GLU A 46 6.47 10.83 12.35
CA GLU A 46 5.35 11.74 12.35
C GLU A 46 5.07 12.28 10.94
N TYR A 47 3.79 12.29 10.57
CA TYR A 47 3.23 13.00 9.43
C TYR A 47 2.10 13.92 9.91
N TRP A 48 1.71 14.86 9.07
CA TRP A 48 0.60 15.76 9.32
C TRP A 48 -0.68 15.21 8.71
N ASP A 49 -1.65 14.86 9.55
CA ASP A 49 -3.00 14.46 9.13
C ASP A 49 -3.82 15.73 8.84
N ARG A 50 -4.12 15.97 7.56
CA ARG A 50 -4.91 17.12 7.13
C ARG A 50 -6.37 17.04 7.54
N GLU A 51 -6.94 15.84 7.66
CA GLU A 51 -8.34 15.68 8.02
C GLU A 51 -8.56 16.01 9.50
N LYS A 52 -7.62 15.61 10.35
CA LYS A 52 -7.67 15.86 11.80
C LYS A 52 -6.99 17.17 12.22
N GLU A 53 -6.30 17.83 11.30
CA GLU A 53 -5.41 18.97 11.59
C GLU A 53 -4.46 18.70 12.78
N ALA A 54 -3.87 17.49 12.81
CA ALA A 54 -3.05 17.05 13.93
C ALA A 54 -1.87 16.17 13.45
N PRO A 55 -0.78 16.07 14.25
CA PRO A 55 0.27 15.09 14.00
C PRO A 55 -0.24 13.66 14.20
N ALA A 56 0.22 12.74 13.36
CA ALA A 56 -0.01 11.31 13.48
C ALA A 56 1.26 10.53 13.12
N PHE A 57 1.36 9.25 13.50
CA PHE A 57 2.53 8.43 13.23
C PHE A 57 2.23 7.39 12.16
N PHE A 58 3.15 7.26 11.19
CA PHE A 58 3.05 6.20 10.18
C PHE A 58 3.57 4.88 10.75
N HIS A 59 2.71 3.86 10.81
CA HIS A 59 3.01 2.47 11.18
C HIS A 59 3.88 2.27 12.44
N GLY A 60 3.21 1.91 13.54
CA GLY A 60 3.79 1.76 14.87
C GLY A 60 3.88 3.10 15.59
N GLU A 61 3.03 3.32 16.58
CA GLU A 61 3.11 4.49 17.44
C GLU A 61 4.37 4.39 18.32
N PRO A 62 5.16 5.46 18.50
CA PRO A 62 6.18 5.46 19.53
C PRO A 62 5.50 5.43 20.91
N THR A 63 5.60 4.29 21.60
CA THR A 63 5.17 4.11 22.99
C THR A 63 5.98 5.01 23.94
N GLU A 64 5.45 5.37 25.11
CA GLU A 64 6.15 6.26 26.06
C GLU A 64 7.51 5.70 26.54
N ASP A 65 7.69 4.37 26.48
CA ASP A 65 8.96 3.68 26.75
C ASP A 65 9.93 3.62 25.53
N ALA A 66 9.58 4.25 24.40
CA ALA A 66 10.34 4.21 23.14
C ALA A 66 11.73 4.87 23.21
N GLN A 67 12.09 5.52 24.32
CA GLN A 67 13.47 5.96 24.55
C GLN A 67 14.42 4.78 24.82
N LEU A 68 13.91 3.62 25.27
CA LEU A 68 14.67 2.36 25.36
C LEU A 68 14.40 1.41 24.17
N GLU A 69 13.22 1.44 23.56
CA GLU A 69 12.83 0.58 22.43
C GLU A 69 13.26 1.11 21.05
N SER A 70 14.42 1.76 20.96
CA SER A 70 15.08 2.06 19.66
C SER A 70 15.44 0.80 18.83
N LEU A 71 15.01 -0.38 19.26
CA LEU A 71 15.40 -1.70 18.78
C LEU A 71 14.24 -2.68 18.57
N VAL A 72 12.97 -2.25 18.65
CA VAL A 72 11.91 -3.08 18.04
C VAL A 72 12.15 -2.98 16.53
N GLU A 73 12.79 -4.00 15.97
CA GLU A 73 12.95 -4.17 14.53
C GLU A 73 11.55 -4.17 13.92
N ARG A 74 11.10 -3.01 13.46
CA ARG A 74 9.81 -2.88 12.78
C ARG A 74 9.98 -3.44 11.38
N ASP A 75 9.23 -4.49 11.08
CA ASP A 75 9.30 -5.16 9.78
C ASP A 75 8.41 -4.42 8.76
N PRO A 76 8.98 -3.87 7.67
CA PRO A 76 8.18 -3.28 6.60
C PRO A 76 7.13 -4.23 6.00
N TYR A 77 7.27 -5.54 6.14
CA TYR A 77 6.28 -6.52 5.68
C TYR A 77 4.97 -6.52 6.48
N ASP A 78 4.94 -5.91 7.67
CA ASP A 78 3.74 -5.71 8.47
C ASP A 78 2.85 -4.58 7.91
N ILE A 79 3.35 -3.74 7.00
CA ILE A 79 2.60 -2.65 6.39
C ILE A 79 1.52 -3.22 5.46
N SER A 80 0.28 -2.84 5.73
CA SER A 80 -0.89 -3.22 4.94
C SER A 80 -0.94 -2.51 3.57
N LEU A 81 -1.70 -3.06 2.62
CA LEU A 81 -1.94 -2.40 1.33
C LEU A 81 -2.60 -1.03 1.47
N GLU A 82 -3.46 -0.88 2.48
CA GLU A 82 -4.11 0.40 2.77
C GLU A 82 -3.09 1.46 3.18
N GLU A 83 -2.22 1.13 4.13
CA GLU A 83 -1.14 2.01 4.56
C GLU A 83 -0.19 2.36 3.41
N LEU A 84 0.14 1.41 2.53
CA LEU A 84 0.97 1.68 1.35
C LEU A 84 0.32 2.67 0.38
N VAL A 85 -1.00 2.61 0.19
CA VAL A 85 -1.74 3.59 -0.63
C VAL A 85 -1.74 4.96 0.04
N GLN A 86 -2.06 5.01 1.33
CA GLN A 86 -2.09 6.25 2.11
C GLN A 86 -0.72 6.93 2.17
N LEU A 87 0.37 6.16 2.18
CA LEU A 87 1.74 6.68 2.22
C LEU A 87 2.02 7.70 1.11
N SER A 88 1.35 7.57 -0.05
CA SER A 88 1.50 8.46 -1.19
C SER A 88 0.79 9.82 -1.04
N GLU A 89 -0.07 9.95 -0.04
CA GLU A 89 -0.94 11.09 0.25
C GLU A 89 -0.55 11.81 1.56
N MET A 90 0.29 11.17 2.39
CA MET A 90 0.81 11.74 3.63
C MET A 90 1.80 12.88 3.37
N GLU A 91 1.78 13.87 4.26
CA GLU A 91 2.63 15.04 4.18
C GLU A 91 3.35 15.33 5.49
N LYS A 92 4.49 16.02 5.41
CA LYS A 92 5.14 16.67 6.54
C LYS A 92 4.82 18.15 6.52
N ARG A 93 4.39 18.67 7.67
CA ARG A 93 4.20 20.10 7.88
C ARG A 93 5.49 20.72 8.40
N VAL A 94 6.01 21.72 7.69
CA VAL A 94 7.21 22.47 8.07
C VAL A 94 6.82 23.92 8.31
N GLU A 95 7.00 24.39 9.55
CA GLU A 95 6.78 25.79 9.90
C GLU A 95 8.03 26.61 9.60
N ARG A 96 7.85 27.74 8.90
CA ARG A 96 8.90 28.74 8.68
C ARG A 96 8.32 30.15 8.72
N LEU A 97 8.90 31.00 9.57
CA LEU A 97 8.61 32.44 9.63
C LEU A 97 7.10 32.77 9.67
N GLY A 98 6.32 32.02 10.45
CA GLY A 98 4.88 32.22 10.59
C GLY A 98 4.02 31.69 9.43
N THR A 99 4.61 30.90 8.52
CA THR A 99 3.90 30.21 7.43
C THR A 99 4.17 28.71 7.47
N TYR A 100 3.25 27.92 6.90
CA TYR A 100 3.39 26.46 6.81
C TYR A 100 3.64 26.04 5.37
N SER A 101 4.61 25.15 5.18
CA SER A 101 4.83 24.42 3.93
C SER A 101 4.56 22.95 4.15
N TYR A 102 3.97 22.30 3.14
CA TYR A 102 3.67 20.87 3.16
C TYR A 102 4.54 20.15 2.14
N LEU A 103 5.25 19.12 2.58
CA LEU A 103 6.12 18.31 1.75
C LEU A 103 5.61 16.87 1.75
N ALA A 104 5.79 16.15 0.64
CA ALA A 104 5.44 14.72 0.62
C ALA A 104 6.20 13.97 1.73
N PHE A 105 5.48 13.17 2.50
CA PHE A 105 6.08 12.32 3.53
C PHE A 105 6.92 11.20 2.89
N PHE A 106 6.45 10.67 1.76
CA PHE A 106 7.12 9.63 0.99
C PHE A 106 6.98 9.87 -0.52
N HIS A 107 8.10 9.93 -1.24
CA HIS A 107 8.09 10.10 -2.69
C HIS A 107 7.86 8.76 -3.40
N MET A 108 6.79 8.64 -4.16
CA MET A 108 6.43 7.42 -4.87
C MET A 108 6.26 7.71 -6.36
N TYR A 109 6.71 6.80 -7.21
CA TYR A 109 6.50 6.89 -8.65
C TYR A 109 4.99 6.86 -8.96
N PRO A 110 4.51 7.66 -9.93
CA PRO A 110 3.10 7.64 -10.32
C PRO A 110 2.58 6.23 -10.65
N GLU A 111 3.39 5.41 -11.31
CA GLU A 111 3.04 4.05 -11.69
C GLU A 111 2.83 3.15 -10.47
N ASP A 112 3.64 3.33 -9.43
CA ASP A 112 3.50 2.57 -8.19
C ASP A 112 2.25 3.00 -7.41
N LYS A 113 1.92 4.30 -7.43
CA LYS A 113 0.69 4.81 -6.81
C LYS A 113 -0.54 4.16 -7.45
N GLU A 114 -0.60 4.16 -8.77
CA GLU A 114 -1.72 3.57 -9.51
C GLU A 114 -1.77 2.05 -9.32
N ARG A 115 -0.62 1.37 -9.30
CA ARG A 115 -0.57 -0.07 -9.06
C ARG A 115 -1.06 -0.42 -7.66
N LEU A 116 -0.55 0.23 -6.61
CA LEU A 116 -0.98 -0.02 -5.23
C LEU A 116 -2.47 0.29 -5.03
N ARG A 117 -3.01 1.33 -5.68
CA ARG A 117 -4.45 1.63 -5.67
C ARG A 117 -5.28 0.51 -6.27
N LEU A 118 -4.86 -0.05 -7.42
CA LEU A 118 -5.51 -1.21 -8.02
C LEU A 118 -5.50 -2.42 -7.08
N LEU A 119 -4.32 -2.74 -6.51
CA LEU A 119 -4.15 -3.85 -5.58
C LEU A 119 -5.06 -3.70 -4.36
N PHE A 120 -5.09 -2.51 -3.75
CA PHE A 120 -5.95 -2.22 -2.61
C PHE A 120 -7.43 -2.36 -2.95
N HIS A 121 -7.89 -1.84 -4.09
CA HIS A 121 -9.28 -1.97 -4.51
C HIS A 121 -9.72 -3.43 -4.72
N LEU A 122 -8.89 -4.22 -5.40
CA LEU A 122 -9.13 -5.64 -5.61
C LEU A 122 -9.14 -6.40 -4.29
N TYR A 123 -8.10 -6.20 -3.46
CA TYR A 123 -7.98 -6.82 -2.15
C TYR A 123 -9.18 -6.53 -1.26
N ARG A 124 -9.59 -5.25 -1.18
CA ARG A 124 -10.73 -4.82 -0.37
C ARG A 124 -12.02 -5.47 -0.85
N ARG A 125 -12.30 -5.50 -2.17
CA ARG A 125 -13.51 -6.13 -2.69
C ARG A 125 -13.56 -7.62 -2.35
N LEU A 126 -12.46 -8.34 -2.63
CA LEU A 126 -12.36 -9.78 -2.40
C LEU A 126 -12.51 -10.14 -0.92
N THR A 127 -11.84 -9.41 -0.02
CA THR A 127 -11.91 -9.66 1.43
C THR A 127 -13.27 -9.30 2.04
N HIS A 128 -14.03 -8.40 1.42
CA HIS A 128 -15.42 -8.08 1.79
C HIS A 128 -16.44 -9.02 1.14
N GLY A 129 -16.00 -10.08 0.46
CA GLY A 129 -16.87 -11.07 -0.16
C GLY A 129 -17.54 -10.63 -1.47
N ASN A 130 -16.98 -9.62 -2.14
CA ASN A 130 -17.48 -9.11 -3.41
C ASN A 130 -16.60 -9.58 -4.57
N VAL A 131 -17.27 -9.86 -5.69
CA VAL A 131 -16.63 -10.22 -6.95
C VAL A 131 -16.05 -8.95 -7.61
N CYS A 132 -14.84 -9.04 -8.12
CA CYS A 132 -14.16 -7.99 -8.89
C CYS A 132 -14.61 -7.99 -10.35
N GLY A 133 -14.51 -6.82 -11.00
CA GLY A 133 -14.85 -6.71 -12.41
C GLY A 133 -13.79 -7.35 -13.30
N LEU A 134 -14.21 -7.99 -14.39
CA LEU A 134 -13.30 -8.58 -15.39
C LEU A 134 -12.19 -7.61 -15.87
N PRO A 135 -12.44 -6.30 -16.09
CA PRO A 135 -11.38 -5.38 -16.50
C PRO A 135 -10.26 -5.22 -15.45
N GLU A 136 -10.61 -5.16 -14.17
CA GLU A 136 -9.65 -4.98 -13.07
C GLU A 136 -8.80 -6.24 -12.89
N ILE A 137 -9.40 -7.42 -13.05
CA ILE A 137 -8.70 -8.71 -12.98
C ILE A 137 -7.71 -8.85 -14.13
N LYS A 138 -8.13 -8.53 -15.37
CA LYS A 138 -7.22 -8.53 -16.51
C LYS A 138 -6.05 -7.57 -16.31
N GLN A 139 -6.32 -6.38 -15.78
CA GLN A 139 -5.28 -5.40 -15.47
C GLN A 139 -4.28 -5.92 -14.43
N LEU A 140 -4.75 -6.70 -13.43
CA LEU A 140 -3.87 -7.38 -12.48
C LEU A 140 -3.01 -8.42 -13.21
N GLU A 141 -3.64 -9.39 -13.89
CA GLU A 141 -2.98 -10.54 -14.54
C GLU A 141 -1.98 -10.11 -15.62
N GLU A 142 -2.37 -9.23 -16.55
CA GLU A 142 -1.52 -8.80 -17.65
C GLU A 142 -0.36 -7.90 -17.17
N GLY A 143 -0.59 -7.13 -16.10
CA GLY A 143 0.40 -6.21 -15.54
C GLY A 143 1.37 -6.85 -14.54
N HIS A 144 1.07 -8.06 -14.05
CA HIS A 144 1.76 -8.68 -12.93
C HIS A 144 3.25 -8.90 -13.20
N ASP A 145 3.56 -9.68 -14.24
CA ASP A 145 4.95 -10.00 -14.61
C ASP A 145 5.80 -8.76 -14.87
N PHE A 146 5.18 -7.75 -15.51
CA PHE A 146 5.86 -6.50 -15.79
C PHE A 146 6.19 -5.75 -14.50
N TYR A 147 5.24 -5.66 -13.56
CA TYR A 147 5.44 -5.00 -12.28
C TYR A 147 6.49 -5.73 -11.43
N ILE A 148 6.45 -7.06 -11.38
CA ILE A 148 7.46 -7.86 -10.66
C ILE A 148 8.85 -7.60 -11.23
N ARG A 149 9.03 -7.68 -12.55
CA ARG A 149 10.32 -7.34 -13.19
C ARG A 149 10.76 -5.92 -12.89
N GLN A 150 9.83 -4.96 -12.93
CA GLN A 150 10.10 -3.58 -12.58
C GLN A 150 10.62 -3.41 -11.15
N LYS A 151 10.16 -4.22 -10.20
CA LYS A 151 10.55 -4.16 -8.79
C LYS A 151 11.77 -5.00 -8.43
N THR A 152 12.10 -6.02 -9.23
CA THR A 152 13.28 -6.87 -9.02
C THR A 152 14.50 -6.41 -9.81
N GLU A 153 14.32 -5.92 -11.03
CA GLU A 153 15.42 -5.46 -11.87
C GLU A 153 15.83 -4.04 -11.45
N SER A 154 17.08 -3.91 -11.00
CA SER A 154 17.70 -2.69 -10.44
C SER A 154 17.97 -1.60 -11.48
N ALA A 155 17.01 -1.32 -12.37
CA ALA A 155 17.10 -0.16 -13.24
C ALA A 155 16.85 1.09 -12.38
N VAL A 156 17.90 1.90 -12.17
CA VAL A 156 17.78 3.21 -11.52
C VAL A 156 16.74 4.04 -12.28
N ARG A 157 15.63 4.36 -11.63
CA ARG A 157 14.59 5.22 -12.18
C ARG A 157 14.79 6.64 -11.67
N VAL A 158 14.52 7.62 -12.54
CA VAL A 158 14.54 9.04 -12.18
C VAL A 158 13.09 9.46 -12.04
N ILE A 159 12.72 9.95 -10.86
CA ILE A 159 11.45 10.64 -10.65
C ILE A 159 11.55 11.97 -11.41
N ARG A 160 10.74 12.14 -12.46
CA ARG A 160 10.66 13.39 -13.23
C ARG A 160 9.55 14.27 -12.70
#